data_AF-A0A8T4JGW1-F1
#
_entry.id   AF-A0A8T4JGW1-F1
#
_cell.length_a   1.000
_cell.length_b   1.000
_cell.length_c   1.000
_cell.angle_alpha   90.00
_cell.angle_beta   90.00
_cell.angle_gamma   90.00
#
_symmetry.space_group_name_H-M   'P 1'
#
loop_
_entity.id
_entity.type
_entity.pdbx_description
1 polymer ?
#
loop_
_entity_poly.entity_id
_entity_poly.type
_entity_poly.pdbx_seq_one_letter_code
_entity_poly.pdbx_strand_id
1 'polypeptide(L)'
;MKEFTANKNKALLPIHDKTAIEYIIEAYPEDAEFVFAIGYLGDQLKDFVGKIFPERKFTWVVVENFDGYGSGPGLSLLACKDFLQCPFVLANVDALVSGKVPSPDENWFGVAPVDDTSRFCSVSVDEEENILAIVDKQKTTNKYAFTGIAGIYDYKLFWDSLEDNKKLVAGERQVSNGFQALREVGMSIRVLDWFDTGVPEAYEATCRNFPK
;
A
#
# COMPACT_ATOMS: atom_id res chain seq x y z
N MET A 1 6.34 -15.29 6.45
CA MET A 1 6.54 -15.12 4.99
C MET A 1 7.78 -15.81 4.45
N LYS A 2 8.91 -15.89 5.18
CA LYS A 2 10.14 -16.54 4.67
C LYS A 2 9.90 -17.93 4.04
N GLU A 3 8.98 -18.73 4.59
CA GLU A 3 8.62 -20.04 4.04
C GLU A 3 8.00 -19.99 2.63
N PHE A 4 7.26 -18.92 2.30
CA PHE A 4 6.60 -18.73 1.01
C PHE A 4 7.45 -17.89 0.04
N THR A 5 8.36 -17.06 0.55
CA THR A 5 9.06 -16.03 -0.23
C THR A 5 10.58 -16.21 -0.27
N ALA A 6 11.13 -17.37 0.14
CA ALA A 6 12.57 -17.61 0.16
C ALA A 6 13.23 -17.49 -1.22
N ASN A 7 12.52 -17.87 -2.28
CA ASN A 7 13.01 -17.83 -3.67
C ASN A 7 11.96 -17.23 -4.63
N LYS A 8 10.99 -16.49 -4.09
CA LYS A 8 9.88 -15.93 -4.85
C LYS A 8 9.50 -14.56 -4.28
N ASN A 9 9.33 -13.59 -5.17
CA ASN A 9 8.80 -12.29 -4.80
C ASN A 9 7.39 -12.44 -4.17
N LYS A 10 7.11 -11.74 -3.06
CA LYS A 10 5.83 -11.83 -2.34
C LYS A 10 4.62 -11.48 -3.21
N ALA A 11 4.78 -10.57 -4.17
CA ALA A 11 3.70 -10.18 -5.07
C ALA A 11 3.32 -11.29 -6.06
N LEU A 12 4.18 -12.31 -6.22
CA LEU A 12 3.97 -13.47 -7.11
C LEU A 12 3.37 -14.68 -6.36
N LEU A 13 2.91 -14.50 -5.12
CA LEU A 13 2.23 -15.56 -4.40
C LEU A 13 0.92 -15.93 -5.12
N PRO A 14 0.66 -17.22 -5.33
CA PRO A 14 -0.55 -17.66 -6.02
C PRO A 14 -1.78 -17.46 -5.14
N ILE A 15 -2.87 -17.01 -5.75
CA ILE A 15 -4.20 -16.95 -5.17
C ILE A 15 -5.13 -17.52 -6.24
N HIS A 16 -5.73 -18.68 -5.98
CA HIS A 16 -6.47 -19.46 -6.97
C HIS A 16 -5.65 -19.73 -8.25
N ASP A 17 -6.08 -19.18 -9.39
CA ASP A 17 -5.50 -19.37 -10.73
C ASP A 17 -4.54 -18.25 -11.15
N LYS A 18 -4.43 -17.18 -10.37
CA LYS A 18 -3.54 -16.03 -10.64
C LYS A 18 -2.56 -15.77 -9.51
N THR A 19 -1.65 -14.85 -9.72
CA THR A 19 -0.80 -14.28 -8.67
C THR A 19 -1.43 -13.06 -8.02
N ALA A 20 -1.01 -12.72 -6.80
CA ALA A 20 -1.48 -11.52 -6.11
C ALA A 20 -1.30 -10.25 -6.96
N ILE A 21 -0.16 -10.11 -7.65
CA ILE A 21 0.10 -8.94 -8.49
C ILE A 21 -0.85 -8.82 -9.68
N GLU A 22 -1.31 -9.94 -10.25
CA GLU A 22 -2.29 -9.91 -11.34
C GLU A 22 -3.61 -9.31 -10.86
N TYR A 23 -4.13 -9.77 -9.73
CA TYR A 23 -5.35 -9.20 -9.13
C TYR A 23 -5.15 -7.72 -8.77
N ILE A 24 -3.98 -7.34 -8.24
CA ILE A 24 -3.69 -5.94 -7.91
C ILE A 24 -3.72 -5.07 -9.16
N ILE A 25 -3.04 -5.44 -10.24
CA ILE A 25 -3.02 -4.66 -11.49
C ILE A 25 -4.42 -4.57 -12.12
N GLU A 26 -5.16 -5.68 -12.12
CA GLU A 26 -6.52 -5.76 -12.65
C GLU A 26 -7.53 -4.93 -11.84
N ALA A 27 -7.24 -4.60 -10.59
CA ALA A 27 -8.10 -3.74 -9.76
C ALA A 27 -8.10 -2.26 -10.22
N TYR A 28 -7.16 -1.86 -11.08
CA TYR A 28 -7.06 -0.51 -11.64
C TYR A 28 -7.59 -0.45 -13.09
N PRO A 29 -7.90 0.76 -13.61
CA PRO A 29 -8.25 0.98 -15.02
C PRO A 29 -7.20 0.46 -15.99
N GLU A 30 -7.60 0.13 -17.23
CA GLU A 30 -6.69 -0.40 -18.26
C GLU A 30 -5.58 0.57 -18.66
N ASP A 31 -5.87 1.87 -18.64
CA ASP A 31 -4.96 2.96 -18.97
C ASP A 31 -4.10 3.43 -17.80
N ALA A 32 -4.23 2.81 -16.62
CA ALA A 32 -3.40 3.14 -15.46
C ALA A 32 -1.91 2.90 -15.73
N GLU A 33 -1.08 3.85 -15.33
CA GLU A 33 0.37 3.74 -15.35
C GLU A 33 0.88 3.42 -13.94
N PHE A 34 1.80 2.48 -13.82
CA PHE A 34 2.29 2.00 -12.52
C PHE A 34 3.75 2.37 -12.32
N VAL A 35 4.08 2.80 -11.10
CA VAL A 35 5.45 2.99 -10.65
C VAL A 35 5.73 1.97 -9.54
N PHE A 36 6.57 0.98 -9.83
CA PHE A 36 6.93 -0.07 -8.88
C PHE A 36 8.25 0.28 -8.18
N ALA A 37 8.17 0.48 -6.86
CA ALA A 37 9.34 0.43 -5.98
C ALA A 37 9.73 -1.04 -5.75
N ILE A 38 10.89 -1.45 -6.27
CA ILE A 38 11.38 -2.83 -6.19
C ILE A 38 12.69 -2.91 -5.39
N GLY A 39 12.83 -4.00 -4.65
CA GLY A 39 14.05 -4.37 -3.92
C GLY A 39 14.34 -5.84 -4.13
N TYR A 40 14.28 -6.63 -3.05
CA TYR A 40 14.47 -8.08 -3.11
C TYR A 40 13.62 -8.77 -4.19
N LEU A 41 14.29 -9.52 -5.07
CA LEU A 41 13.67 -10.24 -6.21
C LEU A 41 12.81 -9.33 -7.12
N GLY A 42 13.18 -8.07 -7.26
CA GLY A 42 12.52 -7.10 -8.13
C GLY A 42 12.50 -7.51 -9.60
N ASP A 43 13.61 -8.07 -10.11
CA ASP A 43 13.72 -8.51 -11.50
C ASP A 43 12.74 -9.64 -11.84
N GLN A 44 12.46 -10.54 -10.89
CA GLN A 44 11.48 -11.61 -11.08
C GLN A 44 10.07 -11.03 -11.26
N LEU A 45 9.72 -10.01 -10.47
CA LEU A 45 8.44 -9.31 -10.59
C LEU A 45 8.34 -8.58 -11.93
N LYS A 46 9.40 -7.86 -12.30
CA LYS A 46 9.50 -7.13 -13.57
C LYS A 46 9.32 -8.06 -14.78
N ASP A 47 10.04 -9.18 -14.81
CA ASP A 47 9.95 -10.15 -15.90
C ASP A 47 8.57 -10.80 -15.99
N PHE A 48 7.96 -11.11 -14.84
CA PHE A 48 6.63 -11.72 -14.81
C PHE A 48 5.56 -10.72 -15.30
N VAL A 49 5.51 -9.53 -14.70
CA VAL A 49 4.51 -8.50 -15.03
C VAL A 49 4.64 -8.07 -16.49
N GLY A 50 5.87 -7.87 -16.98
CA GLY A 50 6.09 -7.48 -18.38
C GLY A 50 5.67 -8.53 -19.41
N LYS A 51 5.61 -9.82 -19.02
CA LYS A 51 5.10 -10.90 -19.89
C LYS A 51 3.59 -11.01 -19.86
N ILE A 52 2.97 -10.86 -18.68
CA ILE A 52 1.53 -11.02 -18.51
C ILE A 52 0.76 -9.79 -19.00
N PHE A 53 1.32 -8.59 -18.82
CA PHE A 53 0.67 -7.32 -19.12
C PHE A 53 1.49 -6.48 -20.13
N PRO A 54 1.75 -6.96 -21.35
CA PRO A 54 2.66 -6.29 -22.30
C PRO A 54 2.16 -4.90 -22.74
N GLU A 55 0.85 -4.67 -22.69
CA GLU A 55 0.24 -3.40 -23.11
C GLU A 55 0.12 -2.37 -21.97
N ARG A 56 0.36 -2.78 -20.71
CA ARG A 56 0.31 -1.89 -19.55
C ARG A 56 1.64 -1.14 -19.39
N LYS A 57 1.58 0.07 -18.82
CA LYS A 57 2.76 0.93 -18.65
C LYS A 57 3.36 0.79 -17.25
N PHE A 58 4.66 0.48 -17.20
CA PHE A 58 5.38 0.23 -15.95
C PHE A 58 6.68 1.02 -15.88
N THR A 59 6.86 1.76 -14.79
CA THR A 59 8.12 2.35 -14.37
C THR A 59 8.68 1.55 -13.19
N TRP A 60 9.98 1.26 -13.21
CA TRP A 60 10.64 0.44 -12.18
C TRP A 60 11.69 1.27 -11.46
N VAL A 61 11.55 1.40 -10.14
CA VAL A 61 12.46 2.16 -9.27
C VAL A 61 13.11 1.19 -8.30
N VAL A 62 14.44 1.09 -8.34
CA VAL A 62 15.19 0.24 -7.42
C VAL A 62 15.41 0.96 -6.09
N VAL A 63 14.98 0.34 -5.00
CA VAL A 63 15.18 0.82 -3.63
C VAL A 63 16.28 0.00 -2.97
N GLU A 64 17.46 0.60 -2.81
CA GLU A 64 18.62 -0.11 -2.24
C GLU A 64 18.39 -0.54 -0.78
N ASN A 65 17.88 0.38 0.06
CA ASN A 65 17.57 0.10 1.46
C ASN A 65 16.11 -0.35 1.63
N PHE A 66 15.77 -1.54 1.17
CA PHE A 66 14.41 -2.07 1.23
C PHE A 66 14.06 -2.78 2.56
N ASP A 67 15.05 -3.25 3.33
CA ASP A 67 14.83 -3.99 4.60
C ASP A 67 15.75 -3.61 5.76
N GLY A 68 16.67 -2.66 5.56
CA GLY A 68 17.59 -2.17 6.61
C GLY A 68 16.97 -1.14 7.54
N TYR A 69 17.75 -0.64 8.49
CA TYR A 69 17.31 0.47 9.36
C TYR A 69 17.03 1.73 8.52
N GLY A 70 15.92 2.40 8.79
CA GLY A 70 15.46 3.55 8.01
C GLY A 70 14.79 3.20 6.68
N SER A 71 14.60 1.91 6.37
CA SER A 71 13.78 1.43 5.24
C SER A 71 12.29 1.68 5.47
N GLY A 72 11.42 0.95 4.78
CA GLY A 72 9.98 0.99 4.99
C GLY A 72 9.20 1.66 3.87
N PRO A 73 7.86 1.60 3.92
CA PRO A 73 7.01 1.99 2.81
C PRO A 73 7.13 3.48 2.47
N GLY A 74 7.41 4.34 3.46
CA GLY A 74 7.63 5.77 3.21
C GLY A 74 8.94 6.05 2.45
N LEU A 75 10.02 5.29 2.70
CA LEU A 75 11.27 5.42 1.94
C LEU A 75 11.08 4.93 0.50
N SER A 76 10.45 3.76 0.34
CA SER A 76 10.16 3.21 -0.98
C SER A 76 9.32 4.15 -1.83
N LEU A 77 8.29 4.77 -1.23
CA LEU A 77 7.43 5.72 -1.93
C LEU A 77 8.17 7.02 -2.30
N LEU A 78 9.07 7.52 -1.45
CA LEU A 78 9.91 8.68 -1.77
C LEU A 78 10.84 8.44 -2.96
N ALA A 79 11.37 7.22 -3.12
CA ALA A 79 12.19 6.88 -4.29
C ALA A 79 11.40 7.03 -5.61
N CYS A 80 10.07 6.91 -5.56
CA CYS A 80 9.18 7.06 -6.71
C CYS A 80 8.70 8.50 -6.95
N LYS A 81 9.03 9.46 -6.07
CA LYS A 81 8.47 10.83 -6.09
C LYS A 81 8.52 11.47 -7.47
N ASP A 82 9.67 11.45 -8.14
CA ASP A 82 9.87 12.14 -9.43
C ASP A 82 8.95 11.64 -10.56
N PHE A 83 8.41 10.42 -10.43
CA PHE A 83 7.47 9.82 -11.39
C PHE A 83 5.99 10.04 -11.00
N LEU A 84 5.73 10.54 -9.79
CA LEU A 84 4.40 10.68 -9.17
C LEU A 84 4.09 12.16 -8.89
N GLN A 85 4.24 13.00 -9.93
CA GLN A 85 3.98 14.44 -9.89
C GLN A 85 2.56 14.78 -10.40
N CYS A 86 1.59 13.98 -9.98
CA CYS A 86 0.16 14.09 -10.28
C CYS A 86 -0.64 13.45 -9.12
N PRO A 87 -1.98 13.61 -9.06
CA PRO A 87 -2.79 12.77 -8.18
C PRO A 87 -2.55 11.28 -8.46
N PHE A 88 -2.35 10.49 -7.41
CA PHE A 88 -1.98 9.08 -7.54
C PHE A 88 -2.60 8.22 -6.44
N VAL A 89 -2.68 6.92 -6.69
CA VAL A 89 -2.99 5.93 -5.66
C VAL A 89 -1.69 5.26 -5.24
N LEU A 90 -1.42 5.25 -3.93
CA LEU A 90 -0.40 4.37 -3.36
C LEU A 90 -1.03 3.05 -2.96
N ALA A 91 -0.31 1.95 -3.18
CA ALA A 91 -0.76 0.62 -2.82
C ALA A 91 0.43 -0.26 -2.43
N ASN A 92 0.29 -0.99 -1.32
CA ASN A 92 1.21 -2.05 -0.98
C ASN A 92 0.94 -3.28 -1.87
N VAL A 93 2.00 -3.96 -2.31
CA VAL A 93 1.90 -5.14 -3.18
C VAL A 93 1.35 -6.41 -2.48
N ASP A 94 1.03 -6.32 -1.19
CA ASP A 94 0.40 -7.38 -0.40
C ASP A 94 -1.04 -7.06 0.02
N ALA A 95 -1.58 -5.92 -0.42
CA ALA A 95 -2.94 -5.50 -0.15
C ALA A 95 -3.82 -5.73 -1.39
N LEU A 96 -4.68 -6.76 -1.33
CA LEU A 96 -5.66 -7.02 -2.37
C LEU A 96 -7.02 -6.45 -2.00
N VAL A 97 -7.79 -6.11 -3.03
CA VAL A 97 -9.20 -5.78 -2.93
C VAL A 97 -10.00 -6.61 -3.92
N SER A 98 -11.23 -6.98 -3.57
CA SER A 98 -12.12 -7.72 -4.48
C SER A 98 -12.75 -6.84 -5.57
N GLY A 99 -12.82 -5.53 -5.32
CA GLY A 99 -13.41 -4.54 -6.22
C GLY A 99 -12.39 -3.71 -7.01
N LYS A 100 -12.89 -2.67 -7.67
CA LYS A 100 -12.04 -1.65 -8.28
C LYS A 100 -11.52 -0.69 -7.21
N VAL A 101 -10.27 -0.27 -7.36
CA VAL A 101 -9.69 0.75 -6.49
C VAL A 101 -10.25 2.12 -6.90
N PRO A 102 -10.72 2.97 -5.97
CA PRO A 102 -11.20 4.31 -6.28
C PRO A 102 -10.12 5.18 -6.95
N SER A 103 -10.55 6.11 -7.79
CA SER A 103 -9.66 7.15 -8.36
C SER A 103 -9.17 8.11 -7.26
N PRO A 104 -7.98 8.71 -7.42
CA PRO A 104 -7.46 9.70 -6.49
C PRO A 104 -8.02 11.10 -6.79
N ASP A 105 -9.34 11.24 -6.96
CA ASP A 105 -10.01 12.53 -7.26
C ASP A 105 -10.16 13.42 -6.01
N GLU A 106 -9.84 12.85 -4.84
CA GLU A 106 -9.79 13.49 -3.53
C GLU A 106 -8.79 12.71 -2.65
N ASN A 107 -8.39 13.28 -1.51
CA ASN A 107 -7.59 12.53 -0.55
C ASN A 107 -8.47 11.53 0.19
N TRP A 108 -8.09 10.26 0.11
CA TRP A 108 -8.78 9.21 0.85
C TRP A 108 -7.82 8.17 1.40
N PHE A 109 -8.22 7.60 2.53
CA PHE A 109 -7.45 6.60 3.29
C PHE A 109 -8.21 5.28 3.29
N GLY A 110 -7.67 4.27 2.60
CA GLY A 110 -8.28 2.94 2.57
C GLY A 110 -8.23 2.28 3.94
N VAL A 111 -9.39 1.93 4.49
CA VAL A 111 -9.51 1.28 5.79
C VAL A 111 -10.28 -0.03 5.72
N ALA A 112 -9.99 -0.91 6.67
CA ALA A 112 -10.80 -2.09 6.97
C ALA A 112 -10.93 -2.25 8.49
N PRO A 113 -12.05 -2.81 8.99
CA PRO A 113 -12.19 -3.11 10.40
C PRO A 113 -11.21 -4.20 10.82
N VAL A 114 -10.58 -4.04 11.98
CA VAL A 114 -9.69 -5.06 12.56
C VAL A 114 -9.94 -5.22 14.06
N ASP A 115 -9.75 -6.44 14.56
CA ASP A 115 -9.86 -6.72 16.00
C ASP A 115 -8.59 -6.33 16.77
N ASP A 116 -7.43 -6.34 16.11
CA ASP A 116 -6.14 -5.98 16.72
C ASP A 116 -5.35 -5.02 15.82
N THR A 117 -5.16 -3.80 16.32
CA THR A 117 -4.45 -2.71 15.65
C THR A 117 -2.93 -2.76 15.84
N SER A 118 -2.42 -3.63 16.71
CA SER A 118 -1.00 -3.63 17.13
C SER A 118 0.01 -3.72 15.98
N ARG A 119 -0.38 -4.33 14.86
CA ARG A 119 0.47 -4.55 13.69
C ARG A 119 0.28 -3.52 12.58
N PHE A 120 -0.76 -2.70 12.65
CA PHE A 120 -1.19 -1.85 11.55
C PHE A 120 -1.04 -0.37 11.88
N CYS A 121 -1.13 0.46 10.84
CA CYS A 121 -1.44 1.88 11.01
C CYS A 121 -2.95 1.99 11.22
N SER A 122 -3.40 2.40 12.41
CA SER A 122 -4.82 2.54 12.74
C SER A 122 -5.26 4.00 12.77
N VAL A 123 -6.53 4.26 12.56
CA VAL A 123 -7.09 5.62 12.53
C VAL A 123 -8.29 5.78 13.45
N SER A 124 -8.38 6.93 14.11
CA SER A 124 -9.64 7.40 14.70
C SER A 124 -10.34 8.34 13.73
N VAL A 125 -11.66 8.29 13.73
CA VAL A 125 -12.51 9.08 12.83
C VAL A 125 -13.62 9.77 13.62
N ASP A 126 -14.11 10.90 13.11
CA ASP A 126 -15.31 11.56 13.61
C ASP A 126 -16.60 10.93 13.04
N GLU A 127 -17.75 11.52 13.37
CA GLU A 127 -19.06 11.08 12.89
C GLU A 127 -19.26 11.29 11.38
N GLU A 128 -18.45 12.16 10.76
CA GLU A 128 -18.46 12.48 9.33
C GLU A 128 -17.42 11.67 8.53
N GLU A 129 -16.79 10.67 9.15
CA GLU A 129 -15.76 9.82 8.54
C GLU A 129 -14.45 10.55 8.17
N ASN A 130 -14.18 11.71 8.79
CA ASN A 130 -12.89 12.39 8.66
C ASN A 130 -11.86 11.83 9.64
N ILE A 131 -10.60 11.76 9.23
CA ILE A 131 -9.52 11.22 10.07
C ILE A 131 -9.11 12.23 11.16
N LEU A 132 -9.21 11.81 12.42
CA LEU A 132 -8.82 12.61 13.58
C LEU A 132 -7.40 12.30 14.05
N ALA A 133 -6.96 11.05 13.98
CA ALA A 133 -5.59 10.68 14.34
C ALA A 133 -5.13 9.44 13.58
N ILE A 134 -3.83 9.36 13.32
CA ILE A 134 -3.15 8.25 12.66
C ILE A 134 -2.11 7.69 13.63
N VAL A 135 -2.16 6.39 13.89
CA VAL A 135 -1.31 5.72 14.89
C VAL A 135 -0.69 4.45 14.31
N ASP A 136 0.62 4.44 14.11
CA ASP A 136 1.36 3.28 13.62
C ASP A 136 1.72 2.28 14.71
N LYS A 137 1.45 0.99 14.42
CA LYS A 137 1.99 -0.20 15.10
C LYS A 137 1.82 -0.17 16.61
N GLN A 138 0.64 0.24 17.06
CA GLN A 138 0.27 0.32 18.47
C GLN A 138 -1.13 -0.23 18.68
N LYS A 139 -1.33 -0.88 19.83
CA LYS A 139 -2.65 -1.32 20.25
C LYS A 139 -3.49 -0.12 20.67
N THR A 140 -4.60 0.09 19.98
CA THR A 140 -5.56 1.17 20.21
C THR A 140 -6.98 0.61 20.27
N THR A 141 -7.96 1.45 20.63
CA THR A 141 -9.40 1.14 20.51
C THR A 141 -9.98 1.53 19.15
N ASN A 142 -9.12 1.89 18.18
CA ASN A 142 -9.56 2.28 16.85
C ASN A 142 -10.19 1.07 16.15
N LYS A 143 -11.33 1.30 15.49
CA LYS A 143 -12.02 0.28 14.71
C LYS A 143 -11.29 -0.07 13.43
N TYR A 144 -10.60 0.90 12.83
CA TYR A 144 -10.10 0.84 11.47
C TYR A 144 -8.57 0.78 11.41
N ALA A 145 -8.07 -0.11 10.56
CA ALA A 145 -6.67 -0.16 10.12
C ALA A 145 -6.54 0.26 8.66
N PHE A 146 -5.40 0.86 8.34
CA PHE A 146 -4.96 1.17 6.99
C PHE A 146 -4.76 -0.12 6.21
N THR A 147 -5.38 -0.22 5.04
CA THR A 147 -5.26 -1.40 4.18
C THR A 147 -3.97 -1.43 3.38
N GLY A 148 -3.19 -0.35 3.40
CA GLY A 148 -2.04 -0.19 2.51
C GLY A 148 -2.38 0.52 1.20
N ILE A 149 -3.61 1.02 1.02
CA ILE A 149 -4.08 1.69 -0.20
C ILE A 149 -4.64 3.07 0.13
N ALA A 150 -4.15 4.13 -0.50
CA ALA A 150 -4.66 5.49 -0.31
C ALA A 150 -4.63 6.30 -1.61
N GLY A 151 -5.62 7.17 -1.79
CA GLY A 151 -5.67 8.16 -2.85
C GLY A 151 -5.06 9.47 -2.39
N ILE A 152 -4.13 9.97 -3.18
CA ILE A 152 -3.36 11.18 -2.90
C ILE A 152 -3.69 12.20 -3.98
N TYR A 153 -4.63 13.08 -3.68
CA TYR A 153 -5.00 14.18 -4.56
C TYR A 153 -4.06 15.37 -4.37
N ASP A 154 -3.82 15.78 -3.12
CA ASP A 154 -2.92 16.88 -2.76
C ASP A 154 -1.46 16.39 -2.66
N TYR A 155 -0.95 15.79 -3.75
CA TYR A 155 0.35 15.12 -3.78
C TYR A 155 1.53 15.99 -3.39
N LYS A 156 1.51 17.29 -3.69
CA LYS A 156 2.59 18.22 -3.30
C LYS A 156 2.70 18.33 -1.78
N LEU A 157 1.57 18.53 -1.11
CA LEU A 157 1.50 18.60 0.34
C LEU A 157 1.91 17.26 0.99
N PHE A 158 1.47 16.15 0.39
CA PHE A 158 1.89 14.82 0.83
C PHE A 158 3.40 14.64 0.73
N TRP A 159 4.01 15.03 -0.39
CA TRP A 159 5.47 14.91 -0.59
C TRP A 159 6.25 15.77 0.39
N ASP A 160 5.87 17.04 0.56
CA ASP A 160 6.52 17.96 1.51
C ASP A 160 6.48 17.37 2.93
N SER A 161 5.31 16.91 3.37
CA SER A 161 5.14 16.27 4.68
C SER A 161 5.96 14.99 4.82
N LEU A 162 5.93 14.12 3.81
CA LEU A 162 6.64 12.85 3.84
C LEU A 162 8.15 13.07 3.89
N GLU A 163 8.69 14.07 3.17
CA GLU A 163 10.11 14.43 3.15
C GLU A 163 10.61 15.06 4.46
N ASP A 164 9.83 15.97 5.02
CA ASP A 164 10.14 16.69 6.25
C ASP A 164 10.05 15.79 7.48
N ASN A 165 9.03 14.93 7.53
CA ASN A 165 8.85 14.00 8.64
C ASN A 165 9.67 12.73 8.44
N LYS A 166 10.86 12.71 9.07
CA LYS A 166 11.81 11.59 9.06
C LYS A 166 11.66 10.64 10.25
N LYS A 167 10.58 10.77 11.03
CA LYS A 167 10.34 9.91 12.19
C LYS A 167 10.27 8.44 11.75
N LEU A 168 10.98 7.58 12.48
CA LEU A 168 10.94 6.15 12.29
C LEU A 168 10.00 5.50 13.31
N VAL A 169 9.22 4.51 12.86
CA VAL A 169 8.39 3.66 13.71
C VAL A 169 8.86 2.22 13.53
N ALA A 170 9.27 1.60 14.63
CA ALA A 170 9.92 0.28 14.63
C ALA A 170 11.12 0.20 13.66
N GLY A 171 11.89 1.30 13.53
CA GLY A 171 13.07 1.38 12.66
C GLY A 171 12.78 1.69 11.19
N GLU A 172 11.52 1.89 10.81
CA GLU A 172 11.08 2.13 9.43
C GLU A 172 10.44 3.51 9.25
N ARG A 173 10.64 4.13 8.08
CA ARG A 173 9.91 5.31 7.62
C ARG A 173 8.54 4.87 7.10
N GLN A 174 7.48 5.37 7.71
CA GLN A 174 6.11 5.02 7.38
C GLN A 174 5.50 6.02 6.37
N VAL A 175 4.50 5.59 5.60
CA VAL A 175 3.72 6.48 4.72
C VAL A 175 2.81 7.44 5.49
N SER A 176 2.47 7.09 6.74
CA SER A 176 1.73 7.93 7.68
C SER A 176 2.40 9.28 7.94
N ASN A 177 3.72 9.36 7.77
CA ASN A 177 4.47 10.61 7.84
C ASN A 177 3.98 11.64 6.81
N GLY A 178 3.51 11.20 5.63
CA GLY A 178 2.92 12.08 4.61
C GLY A 178 1.43 12.36 4.85
N PHE A 179 0.67 11.39 5.36
CA PHE A 179 -0.77 11.54 5.60
C PHE A 179 -1.11 12.57 6.69
N GLN A 180 -0.18 12.86 7.60
CA GLN A 180 -0.39 13.86 8.65
C GLN A 180 -0.79 15.23 8.09
N ALA A 181 -0.18 15.68 6.99
CA ALA A 181 -0.55 16.94 6.37
C ALA A 181 -1.86 16.87 5.57
N LEU A 182 -2.14 15.74 4.91
CA LEU A 182 -3.40 15.54 4.19
C LEU A 182 -4.61 15.58 5.12
N ARG A 183 -4.45 15.09 6.35
CA ARG A 183 -5.47 15.19 7.41
C ARG A 183 -5.90 16.63 7.67
N GLU A 184 -4.96 17.58 7.64
CA GLU A 184 -5.24 19.00 7.94
C GLU A 184 -6.02 19.71 6.82
N VAL A 185 -6.00 19.17 5.60
CA VAL A 185 -6.72 19.73 4.44
C VAL A 185 -7.96 18.91 4.05
N GLY A 186 -8.28 17.88 4.83
CA GLY A 186 -9.38 16.97 4.57
C GLY A 186 -8.92 15.68 3.91
N MET A 187 -8.99 14.58 4.68
CA MET A 187 -8.76 13.22 4.20
C MET A 187 -9.84 12.32 4.81
N SER A 188 -10.70 11.79 3.94
CA SER A 188 -11.79 10.89 4.34
C SER A 188 -11.34 9.44 4.37
N ILE A 189 -12.04 8.59 5.12
CA ILE A 189 -11.82 7.15 5.02
C ILE A 189 -12.62 6.54 3.86
N ARG A 190 -12.07 5.47 3.29
CA ARG A 190 -12.78 4.60 2.32
C ARG A 190 -12.70 3.18 2.82
N VAL A 191 -13.84 2.58 3.17
CA VAL A 191 -13.87 1.18 3.60
C VAL A 191 -13.65 0.28 2.37
N LEU A 192 -12.62 -0.55 2.40
CA LEU A 192 -12.25 -1.46 1.32
C LEU A 192 -12.48 -2.92 1.76
N ASP A 193 -12.93 -3.75 0.83
CA ASP A 193 -12.98 -5.21 1.02
C ASP A 193 -11.57 -5.77 0.83
N TRP A 194 -10.80 -5.76 1.92
CA TRP A 194 -9.35 -5.95 1.91
C TRP A 194 -8.93 -7.35 2.31
N PHE A 195 -7.94 -7.86 1.59
CA PHE A 195 -7.30 -9.16 1.82
C PHE A 195 -5.78 -8.96 1.92
N ASP A 196 -5.23 -9.29 3.09
CA ASP A 196 -3.80 -9.14 3.40
C ASP A 196 -3.03 -10.41 3.05
N THR A 197 -1.83 -10.24 2.50
CA THR A 197 -0.88 -11.33 2.23
C THR A 197 0.49 -11.10 2.87
N GLY A 198 0.59 -10.10 3.77
CA GLY A 198 1.83 -9.69 4.42
C GLY A 198 2.37 -10.68 5.47
N VAL A 199 1.53 -11.58 5.98
CA VAL A 199 1.93 -12.67 6.92
C VAL A 199 1.32 -14.02 6.56
N PRO A 200 1.93 -15.15 6.99
CA PRO A 200 1.48 -16.50 6.63
C PRO A 200 -0.01 -16.74 6.88
N GLU A 201 -0.49 -16.39 8.08
CA GLU A 201 -1.86 -16.64 8.50
C GLU A 201 -2.85 -15.81 7.68
N ALA A 202 -2.48 -14.58 7.34
CA ALA A 202 -3.27 -13.69 6.51
C ALA A 202 -3.30 -14.18 5.05
N TYR A 203 -2.16 -14.59 4.50
CA TYR A 203 -2.08 -15.18 3.17
C TYR A 203 -2.94 -16.44 3.04
N GLU A 204 -2.88 -17.36 4.01
CA GLU A 204 -3.74 -18.56 4.04
C GLU A 204 -5.23 -18.22 4.18
N ALA A 205 -5.58 -17.19 4.94
CA ALA A 205 -6.95 -16.68 5.01
C ALA A 205 -7.38 -16.11 3.67
N THR A 206 -6.53 -15.33 3.00
CA THR A 206 -6.77 -14.77 1.68
C THR A 206 -6.98 -15.87 0.65
N CYS A 207 -6.13 -16.89 0.58
CA CYS A 207 -6.31 -18.03 -0.34
C CYS A 207 -7.65 -18.76 -0.17
N ARG A 208 -8.24 -18.76 1.04
CA ARG A 208 -9.54 -19.40 1.30
C ARG A 208 -10.73 -18.51 0.98
N ASN A 209 -10.59 -17.20 1.19
CA ASN A 209 -11.72 -16.28 1.22
C ASN A 209 -11.74 -15.29 0.05
N PHE A 210 -10.63 -15.15 -0.70
CA PHE A 210 -10.58 -14.25 -1.84
C PHE A 210 -11.62 -14.70 -2.88
N PRO A 211 -12.49 -13.80 -3.37
CA PRO A 211 -13.50 -14.13 -4.37
C PRO A 211 -12.87 -14.76 -5.62
N LYS A 212 -13.59 -15.70 -6.23
CA LYS A 212 -13.21 -16.32 -7.51
C LYS A 212 -13.71 -15.49 -8.68
#